data_AF-A0A9E3CBE0-F1
#
_entry.id   AF-A0A9E3CBE0-F1
#
_cell.length_a   1.000
_cell.length_b   1.000
_cell.length_c   1.000
_cell.angle_alpha   90.00
_cell.angle_beta   90.00
_cell.angle_gamma   90.00
#
_symmetry.space_group_name_H-M   'P 1'
#
loop_
_entity.id
_entity.type
_entity.pdbx_description
1 polymer ?
#
loop_
_entity_poly.entity_id
_entity_poly.type
_entity_poly.pdbx_seq_one_letter_code
_entity_poly.pdbx_strand_id
1 'polypeptide(L)'
;MQWPLLPILLLFALTGLARPAVCQEPAGLRALLSGNAAVPLTIKLSDLNGDWRRVPVGLPADSGNMMAMYATLFSGGAGDVYYTKGDTVTVGVDQFLVAYHVPTPKIDFQALERSGGQPPKPVKLTPDTTLSLSLLNLHTVNSLSDIRPFDLQREIAESGAPSPLAGLMGARDDQNLGIQSLSNLKQLGLAVLQYTQDHDETLPPMQDAATVKKAIYPYVKSDAVFINPLSKQPYVPNTSLSHRKLASVSAPASLVLYYEATPAPDNTRAVLFMDGHVKRIPESQWLHLKAASHVPNTPTPSSLPSGGNS
;
A
#
# COMPACT_ATOMS: atom_id res chain seq x y z
N MET A 1 -27.76 72.31 38.38
CA MET A 1 -26.95 71.09 38.33
C MET A 1 -27.13 70.45 36.96
N GLN A 2 -26.00 70.09 36.34
CA GLN A 2 -25.85 69.25 35.13
C GLN A 2 -26.23 69.84 33.76
N TRP A 3 -25.24 70.48 33.13
CA TRP A 3 -24.86 70.28 31.72
C TRP A 3 -24.29 68.85 31.50
N PRO A 4 -23.88 68.39 30.29
CA PRO A 4 -24.23 68.78 28.90
C PRO A 4 -24.46 67.53 27.98
N LEU A 5 -24.53 67.73 26.65
CA LEU A 5 -23.84 66.98 25.57
C LEU A 5 -24.70 66.54 24.38
N LEU A 6 -24.31 67.02 23.19
CA LEU A 6 -24.51 66.40 21.87
C LEU A 6 -24.09 64.93 21.86
N PRO A 7 -24.50 64.17 20.83
CA PRO A 7 -23.56 63.30 20.14
C PRO A 7 -23.37 63.69 18.67
N ILE A 8 -22.09 63.87 18.36
CA ILE A 8 -21.44 63.73 17.06
C ILE A 8 -21.31 62.22 16.76
N LEU A 9 -21.60 61.80 15.53
CA LEU A 9 -20.97 60.67 14.82
C LEU A 9 -20.98 61.10 13.33
N LEU A 10 -19.90 61.48 12.64
CA LEU A 10 -18.58 60.83 12.43
C LEU A 10 -18.80 59.34 12.14
N LEU A 11 -18.71 58.81 10.92
CA LEU A 11 -17.63 58.81 9.92
C LEU A 11 -17.52 57.32 9.55
N PHE A 12 -17.68 56.96 8.27
CA PHE A 12 -16.68 56.19 7.51
C PHE A 12 -17.18 56.02 6.08
N ALA A 13 -16.50 56.72 5.18
CA ALA A 13 -16.57 56.49 3.75
C ALA A 13 -16.09 55.07 3.45
N LEU A 14 -16.97 54.24 2.91
CA LEU A 14 -16.61 52.95 2.31
C LEU A 14 -16.32 53.18 0.82
N THR A 15 -15.19 53.83 0.55
CA THR A 15 -14.52 53.75 -0.76
C THR A 15 -13.77 52.42 -0.83
N GLY A 16 -14.51 51.35 -1.08
CA GLY A 16 -13.94 50.07 -1.47
C GLY A 16 -13.33 50.17 -2.87
N LEU A 17 -12.09 50.68 -2.96
CA LEU A 17 -11.25 50.50 -4.12
C LEU A 17 -11.00 49.00 -4.30
N ALA A 18 -11.78 48.37 -5.17
CA ALA A 18 -11.39 47.12 -5.80
C ALA A 18 -10.07 47.38 -6.52
N ARG A 19 -8.95 46.98 -5.89
CA ARG A 19 -7.65 46.96 -6.57
C ARG A 19 -7.72 45.89 -7.66
N PRO A 20 -7.55 46.23 -8.94
CA PRO A 20 -7.34 45.20 -9.94
C PRO A 20 -6.03 44.47 -9.59
N ALA A 21 -6.06 43.15 -9.74
CA ALA A 21 -4.88 42.31 -9.61
C ALA A 21 -3.76 42.89 -10.50
N VAL A 22 -2.69 43.37 -9.86
CA VAL A 22 -1.52 43.87 -10.57
C VAL A 22 -0.90 42.69 -11.32
N CYS A 23 -0.99 42.71 -12.64
CA CYS A 23 -0.14 41.90 -13.51
C CYS A 23 1.31 42.37 -13.28
N GLN A 24 2.10 41.58 -12.57
CA GLN A 24 3.55 41.78 -12.53
C GLN A 24 4.14 41.40 -13.90
N GLU A 25 4.96 42.29 -14.44
CA GLU A 25 5.79 42.09 -15.63
C GLU A 25 6.62 40.79 -15.55
N PRO A 26 7.01 40.21 -16.71
CA PRO A 26 7.56 38.87 -16.77
C PRO A 26 8.98 38.87 -16.19
N ALA A 27 9.11 38.55 -14.91
CA ALA A 27 10.29 37.88 -14.38
C ALA A 27 10.33 36.46 -14.96
N GLY A 28 10.42 36.38 -16.29
CA GLY A 28 10.20 35.18 -17.08
C GLY A 28 11.30 34.19 -16.80
N LEU A 29 10.91 33.00 -16.34
CA LEU A 29 11.67 31.77 -16.12
C LEU A 29 13.14 31.89 -15.67
N ARG A 30 14.02 32.55 -16.43
CA ARG A 30 15.43 32.81 -16.10
C ARG A 30 15.61 33.41 -14.70
N ALA A 31 14.77 34.36 -14.29
CA ALA A 31 14.84 34.96 -12.95
C ALA A 31 14.47 33.93 -11.85
N LEU A 32 13.50 33.06 -12.12
CA LEU A 32 13.12 31.97 -11.22
C LEU A 32 14.22 30.90 -11.14
N LEU A 33 14.76 30.49 -12.29
CA LEU A 33 15.84 29.50 -12.38
C LEU A 33 17.14 29.99 -11.75
N SER A 34 17.34 31.30 -11.63
CA SER A 34 18.49 31.87 -10.91
C SER A 34 18.35 31.86 -9.38
N GLY A 35 17.16 31.55 -8.85
CA GLY A 35 16.91 31.54 -7.40
C GLY A 35 16.97 32.93 -6.77
N ASN A 36 16.23 33.90 -7.32
CA ASN A 36 16.13 35.25 -6.74
C ASN A 36 15.53 35.21 -5.33
N ALA A 37 15.85 36.19 -4.49
CA ALA A 37 15.40 36.31 -3.08
C ALA A 37 13.86 36.22 -2.90
N ALA A 38 13.08 36.56 -3.92
CA ALA A 38 11.62 36.44 -3.89
C ALA A 38 11.11 35.01 -4.13
N VAL A 39 11.82 34.20 -4.92
CA VAL A 39 11.47 32.81 -5.24
C VAL A 39 12.75 31.96 -5.24
N PRO A 40 13.21 31.51 -4.07
CA PRO A 40 14.39 30.65 -3.97
C PRO A 40 14.15 29.29 -4.63
N LEU A 41 15.22 28.61 -5.07
CA LEU A 41 15.09 27.27 -5.65
C LEU A 41 14.77 26.20 -4.59
N THR A 42 15.14 26.46 -3.35
CA THR A 42 14.92 25.58 -2.22
C THR A 42 14.54 26.36 -0.98
N ILE A 43 13.63 25.80 -0.18
CA ILE A 43 13.23 26.35 1.13
C ILE A 43 13.19 25.21 2.15
N LYS A 44 13.26 25.52 3.44
CA LYS A 44 12.99 24.51 4.48
C LYS A 44 11.50 24.44 4.79
N LEU A 45 11.06 23.28 5.25
CA LEU A 45 9.69 23.09 5.73
C LEU A 45 9.36 24.05 6.88
N SER A 46 10.34 24.34 7.76
CA SER A 46 10.21 25.32 8.85
C SER A 46 10.02 26.77 8.40
N ASP A 47 10.36 27.09 7.15
CA ASP A 47 10.25 28.46 6.61
C ASP A 47 8.82 28.77 6.12
N LEU A 48 7.98 27.74 6.04
CA LEU A 48 6.56 27.87 5.70
C LEU A 48 5.76 28.38 6.91
N ASN A 49 4.74 29.18 6.63
CA ASN A 49 3.86 29.81 7.61
C ASN A 49 2.39 29.74 7.15
N GLY A 50 1.47 30.40 7.87
CA GLY A 50 0.04 30.41 7.57
C GLY A 50 -0.36 31.03 6.22
N ASP A 51 0.56 31.72 5.51
CA ASP A 51 0.31 32.25 4.17
C ASP A 51 0.40 31.16 3.10
N TRP A 52 1.05 30.04 3.41
CA TRP A 52 1.18 28.92 2.50
C TRP A 52 -0.06 28.02 2.53
N ARG A 53 -0.33 27.42 1.38
CA ARG A 53 -1.37 26.40 1.19
C ARG A 53 -0.72 25.09 0.82
N ARG A 54 -1.12 24.03 1.53
CA ARG A 54 -0.87 22.66 1.13
C ARG A 54 -1.84 22.32 0.00
N VAL A 55 -1.31 21.77 -1.07
CA VAL A 55 -2.03 21.42 -2.29
C VAL A 55 -1.56 20.04 -2.75
N PRO A 56 -2.31 18.98 -2.43
CA PRO A 56 -2.12 17.67 -3.04
C PRO A 56 -2.39 17.72 -4.55
N VAL A 57 -1.44 17.23 -5.34
CA VAL A 57 -1.58 17.04 -6.77
C VAL A 57 -1.45 15.55 -7.04
N GLY A 58 -2.52 14.93 -7.53
CA GLY A 58 -2.54 13.48 -7.75
C GLY A 58 -3.65 13.02 -8.68
N LEU A 59 -3.50 11.80 -9.18
CA LEU A 59 -4.58 11.11 -9.87
C LEU A 59 -5.74 10.89 -8.89
N PRO A 60 -7.01 11.04 -9.33
CA PRO A 60 -8.16 10.76 -8.47
C PRO A 60 -8.04 9.34 -7.91
N ALA A 61 -8.24 9.18 -6.60
CA ALA A 61 -8.21 7.87 -5.92
C ALA A 61 -9.24 6.87 -6.49
N ASP A 62 -10.24 7.37 -7.23
CA ASP A 62 -11.28 6.58 -7.89
C ASP A 62 -10.90 6.10 -9.31
N SER A 63 -9.75 6.54 -9.83
CA SER A 63 -9.23 5.99 -11.08
C SER A 63 -8.59 4.64 -10.75
N GLY A 64 -9.26 3.54 -11.07
CA GLY A 64 -8.75 2.16 -10.91
C GLY A 64 -7.53 1.83 -11.79
N ASN A 65 -6.71 2.83 -12.10
CA ASN A 65 -5.51 2.76 -12.90
C ASN A 65 -4.35 2.28 -12.02
N MET A 66 -3.67 1.24 -12.48
CA MET A 66 -2.54 0.61 -11.78
C MET A 66 -1.45 1.62 -11.42
N MET A 67 -1.26 2.67 -12.23
CA MET A 67 -0.31 3.76 -11.93
C MET A 67 -0.74 4.68 -10.77
N ALA A 68 -2.05 4.91 -10.58
CA ALA A 68 -2.54 5.63 -9.40
C ALA A 68 -2.29 4.80 -8.13
N MET A 69 -2.48 3.48 -8.22
CA MET A 69 -2.16 2.54 -7.14
C MET A 69 -0.67 2.57 -6.79
N TYR A 70 0.22 2.58 -7.79
CA TYR A 70 1.66 2.73 -7.58
C TYR A 70 2.02 4.10 -6.99
N ALA A 71 1.44 5.20 -7.46
CA ALA A 71 1.69 6.51 -6.84
C ALA A 71 1.29 6.50 -5.35
N THR A 72 0.07 6.08 -5.02
CA THR A 72 -0.43 5.97 -3.65
C THR A 72 0.43 5.04 -2.77
N LEU A 73 0.96 3.94 -3.30
CA LEU A 73 1.76 2.99 -2.54
C LEU A 73 3.20 3.47 -2.27
N PHE A 74 3.78 4.23 -3.21
CA PHE A 74 5.18 4.68 -3.15
C PHE A 74 5.34 6.12 -2.62
N SER A 75 4.27 6.93 -2.61
CA SER A 75 4.25 8.30 -2.03
C SER A 75 3.50 8.42 -0.70
N GLY A 76 3.04 7.31 -0.10
CA GLY A 76 2.33 7.35 1.19
C GLY A 76 0.86 7.79 1.11
N GLY A 77 0.24 7.63 -0.06
CA GLY A 77 -1.21 7.73 -0.25
C GLY A 77 -1.77 9.13 -0.49
N ALA A 78 -0.94 10.16 -0.36
CA ALA A 78 -1.21 11.46 -0.96
C ALA A 78 -0.45 11.52 -2.28
N GLY A 79 -1.08 12.00 -3.36
CA GLY A 79 -0.29 12.47 -4.52
C GLY A 79 0.78 13.47 -4.08
N ASP A 80 1.73 13.81 -4.96
CA ASP A 80 2.79 14.75 -4.61
C ASP A 80 2.17 16.00 -3.94
N VAL A 81 2.59 16.26 -2.70
CA VAL A 81 2.08 17.37 -1.91
C VAL A 81 2.94 18.58 -2.23
N TYR A 82 2.28 19.62 -2.72
CA TYR A 82 2.90 20.89 -3.05
C TYR A 82 2.49 21.96 -2.04
N TYR A 83 3.40 22.89 -1.79
CA TYR A 83 3.18 24.07 -0.95
C TYR A 83 3.30 25.31 -1.81
N THR A 84 2.30 26.18 -1.79
CA THR A 84 2.25 27.39 -2.63
C THR A 84 1.64 28.57 -1.89
N LYS A 85 2.01 29.79 -2.29
CA LYS A 85 1.34 31.04 -1.89
C LYS A 85 0.26 31.48 -2.89
N GLY A 86 0.10 30.75 -4.00
CA GLY A 86 -0.79 31.16 -5.10
C GLY A 86 -0.11 32.00 -6.18
N ASP A 87 1.20 32.25 -6.04
CA ASP A 87 1.97 33.01 -7.03
C ASP A 87 2.04 32.25 -8.35
N THR A 88 1.91 32.96 -9.46
CA THR A 88 2.01 32.38 -10.81
C THR A 88 3.09 33.05 -11.64
N VAL A 89 3.63 32.30 -12.59
CA VAL A 89 4.58 32.81 -13.58
C VAL A 89 4.14 32.37 -14.97
N THR A 90 4.27 33.27 -15.94
CA THR A 90 4.06 32.94 -17.34
C THR A 90 5.41 32.62 -18.00
N VAL A 91 5.46 31.47 -18.67
CA VAL A 91 6.62 31.01 -19.42
C VAL A 91 6.17 30.71 -20.84
N GLY A 92 6.53 31.59 -21.78
CA GLY A 92 5.97 31.53 -23.13
C GLY A 92 4.47 31.88 -23.11
N VAL A 93 3.62 30.92 -23.50
CA VAL A 93 2.15 31.05 -23.49
C VAL A 93 1.49 30.40 -22.28
N ASP A 94 2.24 29.58 -21.53
CA ASP A 94 1.70 28.78 -20.44
C ASP A 94 1.89 29.49 -19.10
N GLN A 95 0.85 29.41 -18.25
CA GLN A 95 0.89 29.91 -16.89
C GLN A 95 1.14 28.76 -15.91
N PHE A 96 2.14 28.94 -15.05
CA PHE A 96 2.55 27.97 -14.05
C PHE A 96 2.31 28.52 -12.66
N LEU A 97 1.83 27.67 -11.76
CA LEU A 97 1.79 27.95 -10.33
C LEU A 97 3.16 27.67 -9.72
N VAL A 98 3.68 28.64 -8.96
CA VAL A 98 4.94 28.52 -8.21
C VAL A 98 4.65 27.73 -6.94
N ALA A 99 5.23 26.53 -6.84
CA ALA A 99 5.02 25.66 -5.70
C ALA A 99 6.31 24.96 -5.28
N TYR A 100 6.33 24.39 -4.08
CA TYR A 100 7.48 23.66 -3.54
C TYR A 100 7.03 22.29 -3.05
N HIS A 101 7.84 21.26 -3.27
CA HIS A 101 7.53 19.93 -2.78
C HIS A 101 8.79 19.25 -2.24
N VAL A 102 8.58 18.18 -1.47
CA VAL A 102 9.66 17.32 -1.03
C VAL A 102 10.14 16.51 -2.24
N PRO A 103 11.44 16.53 -2.59
CA PRO A 103 11.96 15.73 -3.68
C PRO A 103 11.69 14.24 -3.41
N THR A 104 10.92 13.60 -4.28
CA THR A 104 10.70 12.17 -4.20
C THR A 104 11.94 11.44 -4.77
N PRO A 105 12.53 10.49 -4.03
CA PRO A 105 13.60 9.68 -4.58
C PRO A 105 13.04 8.91 -5.79
N LYS A 106 13.73 8.99 -6.93
CA LYS A 106 13.35 8.24 -8.13
C LYS A 106 13.27 6.76 -7.77
N ILE A 107 12.18 6.11 -8.14
CA ILE A 107 12.03 4.66 -7.97
C ILE A 107 13.10 3.98 -8.83
N ASP A 108 14.12 3.44 -8.18
CA ASP A 108 15.09 2.58 -8.83
C ASP A 108 14.47 1.19 -8.96
N PHE A 109 13.87 0.92 -10.11
CA PHE A 109 13.22 -0.35 -10.41
C PHE A 109 14.19 -1.54 -10.30
N GLN A 110 15.48 -1.35 -10.58
CA GLN A 110 16.47 -2.43 -10.39
C GLN A 110 16.74 -2.68 -8.90
N ALA A 111 16.77 -1.64 -8.08
CA ALA A 111 16.89 -1.80 -6.63
C ALA A 111 15.63 -2.45 -6.03
N LEU A 112 14.45 -2.13 -6.56
CA LEU A 112 13.17 -2.70 -6.15
C LEU A 112 13.06 -4.19 -6.50
N GLU A 113 13.52 -4.61 -7.68
CA GLU A 113 13.60 -6.04 -8.04
C GLU A 113 14.57 -6.79 -7.12
N ARG A 114 15.71 -6.18 -6.76
CA ARG A 114 16.70 -6.77 -5.86
C ARG A 114 16.23 -6.84 -4.40
N SER A 115 15.35 -5.93 -3.97
CA SER A 115 14.78 -5.94 -2.61
C SER A 115 13.56 -6.86 -2.48
N GLY A 116 13.22 -7.64 -3.50
CA GLY A 116 12.04 -8.51 -3.50
C GLY A 116 10.73 -7.75 -3.65
N GLY A 117 10.75 -6.58 -4.29
CA GLY A 117 9.58 -5.74 -4.51
C GLY A 117 9.18 -4.90 -3.30
N GLN A 118 10.02 -4.84 -2.26
CA GLN A 118 9.69 -4.12 -1.04
C GLN A 118 9.90 -2.61 -1.25
N PRO A 119 8.82 -1.80 -1.16
CA PRO A 119 8.89 -0.38 -1.51
C PRO A 119 9.80 0.40 -0.55
N PRO A 120 10.48 1.46 -1.03
CA PRO A 120 11.24 2.36 -0.17
C PRO A 120 10.32 2.95 0.90
N LYS A 121 10.80 2.98 2.15
CA LYS A 121 10.03 3.53 3.26
C LYS A 121 9.72 5.02 3.00
N PRO A 122 8.51 5.50 3.33
CA PRO A 122 8.19 6.92 3.24
C PRO A 122 9.21 7.75 4.02
N VAL A 123 9.67 8.85 3.41
CA VAL A 123 10.57 9.79 4.08
C VAL A 123 9.77 10.56 5.12
N LYS A 124 10.14 10.40 6.39
CA LYS A 124 9.52 11.15 7.50
C LYS A 124 9.93 12.61 7.43
N LEU A 125 8.98 13.54 7.48
CA LEU A 125 9.27 14.97 7.45
C LEU A 125 9.79 15.45 8.81
N THR A 126 10.72 16.39 8.74
CA THR A 126 11.29 17.14 9.86
C THR A 126 11.28 18.64 9.52
N PRO A 127 11.41 19.54 10.52
CA PRO A 127 11.47 20.98 10.25
C PRO A 127 12.57 21.37 9.26
N ASP A 128 13.70 20.66 9.28
CA ASP A 128 14.83 20.87 8.38
C ASP A 128 14.68 20.24 6.99
N THR A 129 13.53 19.63 6.68
CA THR A 129 13.30 19.02 5.37
C THR A 129 13.37 20.07 4.29
N THR A 130 14.21 19.84 3.29
CA THR A 130 14.40 20.76 2.16
C THR A 130 13.33 20.48 1.10
N LEU A 131 12.60 21.53 0.74
CA LEU A 131 11.63 21.55 -0.36
C LEU A 131 12.28 22.16 -1.59
N SER A 132 11.98 21.61 -2.76
CA SER A 132 12.46 22.11 -4.06
C SER A 132 11.34 22.78 -4.84
N LEU A 133 11.69 23.87 -5.53
CA LEU A 133 10.80 24.60 -6.42
C LEU A 133 10.29 23.68 -7.55
N SER A 134 8.99 23.74 -7.81
CA SER A 134 8.31 23.11 -8.92
C SER A 134 7.31 24.08 -9.54
N LEU A 135 7.24 24.06 -10.86
CA LEU A 135 6.31 24.86 -11.65
C LEU A 135 5.17 23.96 -12.12
N LEU A 136 4.00 24.13 -11.53
CA LEU A 136 2.82 23.32 -11.84
C LEU A 136 2.02 23.96 -12.97
N ASN A 137 1.87 23.25 -14.10
CA ASN A 137 1.00 23.71 -15.18
C ASN A 137 -0.46 23.37 -14.84
N LEU A 138 -1.26 24.42 -14.57
CA LEU A 138 -2.66 24.29 -14.15
C LEU A 138 -3.55 23.59 -15.18
N HIS A 139 -3.20 23.60 -16.47
CA HIS A 139 -3.95 22.89 -17.51
C HIS A 139 -3.69 21.37 -17.51
N THR A 140 -2.60 20.92 -16.89
CA THR A 140 -2.22 19.50 -16.82
C THR A 140 -2.53 18.87 -15.46
N VAL A 141 -2.87 19.68 -14.46
CA VAL A 141 -3.19 19.17 -13.14
C VAL A 141 -4.61 18.62 -13.14
N ASN A 142 -4.73 17.31 -13.01
CA ASN A 142 -6.03 16.61 -13.08
C ASN A 142 -6.97 16.96 -11.92
N SER A 143 -6.44 17.10 -10.69
CA SER A 143 -7.23 17.36 -9.49
C SER A 143 -6.42 18.13 -8.46
N LEU A 144 -7.04 19.18 -7.89
CA LEU A 144 -6.58 19.93 -6.74
C LEU A 144 -7.64 19.79 -5.64
N SER A 145 -7.36 18.96 -4.64
CA SER A 145 -8.31 18.63 -3.56
C SER A 145 -7.64 18.76 -2.21
N ASP A 146 -8.41 18.93 -1.13
CA ASP A 146 -7.86 19.04 0.24
C ASP A 146 -6.84 20.19 0.41
N ILE A 147 -7.16 21.33 -0.23
CA ILE A 147 -6.39 22.57 -0.09
C ILE A 147 -6.63 23.14 1.31
N ARG A 148 -5.56 23.27 2.10
CA ARG A 148 -5.64 23.81 3.47
C ARG A 148 -4.44 24.71 3.81
N PRO A 149 -4.57 25.60 4.80
CA PRO A 149 -3.41 26.31 5.36
C PRO A 149 -2.32 25.33 5.82
N PHE A 150 -1.07 25.74 5.64
CA PHE A 150 0.08 25.00 6.15
C PHE A 150 0.11 25.01 7.68
N ASP A 151 0.41 23.84 8.27
CA ASP A 151 0.60 23.65 9.71
C ASP A 151 1.76 22.67 9.91
N LEU A 152 2.89 23.16 10.41
CA LEU A 152 4.12 22.38 10.54
C LEU A 152 3.95 21.14 11.44
N GLN A 153 3.27 21.29 12.58
CA GLN A 153 3.05 20.19 13.50
C GLN A 153 2.20 19.10 12.85
N ARG A 154 1.18 19.52 12.10
CA ARG A 154 0.30 18.62 11.35
C ARG A 154 1.03 17.94 10.20
N GLU A 155 1.88 18.63 9.44
CA GLU A 155 2.66 17.99 8.36
C GLU A 155 3.63 16.93 8.91
N ILE A 156 4.33 17.23 10.01
CA ILE A 156 5.23 16.26 10.65
C ILE A 156 4.43 15.07 11.19
N ALA A 157 3.29 15.34 11.83
CA ALA A 157 2.40 14.29 12.32
C ALA A 157 1.86 13.42 11.18
N GLU A 158 1.38 14.01 10.07
CA GLU A 158 0.85 13.27 8.92
C GLU A 158 1.93 12.49 8.15
N SER A 159 3.19 12.97 8.13
CA SER A 159 4.31 12.26 7.52
C SER A 159 4.87 11.10 8.36
N GLY A 160 4.69 11.18 9.69
CA GLY A 160 5.15 10.16 10.63
C GLY A 160 4.03 9.25 11.12
N ALA A 161 2.77 9.65 10.92
CA ALA A 161 1.62 8.82 11.18
C ALA A 161 1.57 7.71 10.15
N PRO A 162 1.30 6.46 10.57
CA PRO A 162 0.72 5.49 9.65
C PRO A 162 -0.46 6.19 8.99
N SER A 163 -0.52 6.25 7.66
CA SER A 163 -1.68 6.82 6.96
C SER A 163 -2.98 6.27 7.61
N PRO A 164 -4.13 6.96 7.58
CA PRO A 164 -5.41 6.31 7.90
C PRO A 164 -5.61 5.02 7.06
N LEU A 165 -4.94 4.98 5.90
CA LEU A 165 -4.75 3.81 5.06
C LEU A 165 -3.91 2.69 5.70
N ALA A 166 -2.99 2.94 6.64
CA ALA A 166 -2.14 1.96 7.31
C ALA A 166 -2.89 1.10 8.34
N GLY A 167 -3.87 1.67 9.04
CA GLY A 167 -4.84 0.88 9.82
C GLY A 167 -5.73 0.02 8.91
N LEU A 168 -6.07 0.55 7.72
CA LEU A 168 -6.67 -0.23 6.64
C LEU A 168 -5.67 -1.12 5.89
N MET A 169 -4.35 -0.93 6.01
CA MET A 169 -3.31 -1.79 5.42
C MET A 169 -2.90 -2.90 6.37
N GLY A 170 -3.05 -2.81 7.68
CA GLY A 170 -3.08 -4.03 8.50
C GLY A 170 -4.14 -5.00 7.96
N ALA A 171 -5.36 -4.50 7.73
CA ALA A 171 -6.43 -5.28 7.13
C ALA A 171 -6.24 -5.58 5.62
N ARG A 172 -5.69 -4.67 4.81
CA ARG A 172 -5.47 -4.87 3.37
C ARG A 172 -4.22 -5.68 3.06
N ASP A 173 -3.17 -5.59 3.87
CA ASP A 173 -2.00 -6.45 3.82
C ASP A 173 -2.43 -7.85 4.26
N ASP A 174 -3.23 -8.00 5.31
CA ASP A 174 -3.81 -9.31 5.67
C ASP A 174 -4.70 -9.87 4.55
N GLN A 175 -5.48 -9.02 3.87
CA GLN A 175 -6.26 -9.43 2.69
C GLN A 175 -5.35 -9.80 1.51
N ASN A 176 -4.29 -9.02 1.23
CA ASN A 176 -3.35 -9.27 0.13
C ASN A 176 -2.54 -10.55 0.38
N LEU A 177 -2.03 -10.74 1.60
CA LEU A 177 -1.37 -11.96 2.05
C LEU A 177 -2.38 -13.13 2.01
N GLY A 178 -3.65 -12.87 2.31
CA GLY A 178 -4.74 -13.83 2.15
C GLY A 178 -4.99 -14.26 0.70
N ILE A 179 -4.98 -13.32 -0.24
CA ILE A 179 -5.07 -13.57 -1.69
C ILE A 179 -3.82 -14.33 -2.17
N GLN A 180 -2.64 -13.94 -1.69
CA GLN A 180 -1.40 -14.64 -1.99
C GLN A 180 -1.43 -16.08 -1.46
N SER A 181 -2.03 -16.31 -0.29
CA SER A 181 -2.19 -17.65 0.25
C SER A 181 -3.03 -18.54 -0.67
N LEU A 182 -4.12 -18.00 -1.24
CA LEU A 182 -4.91 -18.71 -2.25
C LEU A 182 -4.10 -19.02 -3.53
N SER A 183 -3.26 -18.07 -3.97
CA SER A 183 -2.39 -18.27 -5.13
C SER A 183 -1.34 -19.35 -4.89
N ASN A 184 -0.70 -19.34 -3.71
CA ASN A 184 0.26 -20.37 -3.30
C ASN A 184 -0.40 -21.76 -3.29
N LEU A 185 -1.59 -21.88 -2.68
CA LEU A 185 -2.35 -23.13 -2.68
C LEU A 185 -2.71 -23.62 -4.09
N LYS A 186 -3.09 -22.72 -5.01
CA LYS A 186 -3.32 -23.11 -6.43
C LYS A 186 -2.05 -23.65 -7.09
N GLN A 187 -0.91 -23.03 -6.83
CA GLN A 187 0.38 -23.50 -7.35
C GLN A 187 0.76 -24.86 -6.77
N LEU A 188 0.52 -25.09 -5.47
CA LEU A 188 0.69 -26.41 -4.85
C LEU A 188 -0.24 -27.45 -5.47
N GLY A 189 -1.51 -27.12 -5.70
CA GLY A 189 -2.46 -28.00 -6.38
C GLY A 189 -2.02 -28.38 -7.78
N LEU A 190 -1.58 -27.40 -8.57
CA LEU A 190 -1.01 -27.64 -9.89
C LEU A 190 0.22 -28.56 -9.83
N ALA A 191 1.13 -28.31 -8.90
CA ALA A 191 2.33 -29.14 -8.73
C ALA A 191 2.01 -30.58 -8.31
N VAL A 192 0.99 -30.79 -7.45
CA VAL A 192 0.51 -32.13 -7.12
C VAL A 192 -0.09 -32.81 -8.34
N LEU A 193 -0.89 -32.11 -9.15
CA LEU A 193 -1.46 -32.67 -10.37
C LEU A 193 -0.36 -33.05 -11.37
N GLN A 194 0.65 -32.20 -11.57
CA GLN A 194 1.81 -32.50 -12.42
C GLN A 194 2.58 -33.72 -11.92
N TYR A 195 2.90 -33.77 -10.62
CA TYR A 195 3.48 -34.98 -10.00
C TYR A 195 2.63 -36.22 -10.27
N THR A 196 1.31 -36.11 -10.08
CA THR A 196 0.40 -37.25 -10.23
C THR A 196 0.37 -37.77 -11.66
N GLN A 197 0.46 -36.89 -12.66
CA GLN A 197 0.57 -37.28 -14.07
C GLN A 197 1.88 -38.02 -14.36
N ASP A 198 3.00 -37.56 -13.79
CA ASP A 198 4.32 -38.17 -14.00
C ASP A 198 4.53 -39.48 -13.20
N HIS A 199 3.63 -39.77 -12.26
CA HIS A 199 3.73 -40.91 -11.33
C HIS A 199 2.51 -41.84 -11.38
N ASP A 200 2.06 -42.22 -12.59
CA ASP A 200 1.01 -43.23 -12.83
C ASP A 200 -0.29 -42.97 -12.02
N GLU A 201 -0.74 -41.72 -12.01
CA GLU A 201 -1.92 -41.26 -11.28
C GLU A 201 -1.84 -41.48 -9.75
N THR A 202 -0.63 -41.54 -9.19
CA THR A 202 -0.41 -41.72 -7.76
C THR A 202 -0.05 -40.39 -7.09
N LEU A 203 -0.78 -40.05 -6.03
CA LEU A 203 -0.50 -38.85 -5.24
C LEU A 203 0.86 -38.90 -4.56
N PRO A 204 1.49 -37.74 -4.28
CA PRO A 204 2.80 -37.69 -3.66
C PRO A 204 2.79 -38.26 -2.23
N PRO A 205 3.98 -38.51 -1.65
CA PRO A 205 4.12 -38.77 -0.23
C PRO A 205 3.66 -37.55 0.57
N MET A 206 2.50 -37.64 1.22
CA MET A 206 1.83 -36.54 1.92
C MET A 206 1.91 -36.67 3.46
N GLN A 207 2.88 -37.41 4.01
CA GLN A 207 2.99 -37.66 5.45
C GLN A 207 3.20 -36.36 6.24
N ASP A 208 3.94 -35.41 5.66
CA ASP A 208 4.23 -34.11 6.25
C ASP A 208 4.63 -33.10 5.15
N ALA A 209 4.67 -31.81 5.53
CA ALA A 209 4.95 -30.72 4.61
C ALA A 209 6.38 -30.76 4.01
N ALA A 210 7.38 -31.27 4.74
CA ALA A 210 8.75 -31.34 4.25
C ALA A 210 8.91 -32.47 3.23
N THR A 211 8.32 -33.64 3.51
CA THR A 211 8.33 -34.80 2.62
C THR A 211 7.64 -34.49 1.30
N VAL A 212 6.43 -33.92 1.36
CA VAL A 212 5.69 -33.59 0.13
C VAL A 212 6.39 -32.49 -0.67
N LYS A 213 6.97 -31.49 0.02
CA LYS A 213 7.77 -30.44 -0.61
C LYS A 213 8.89 -31.03 -1.43
N LYS A 214 9.68 -31.97 -0.87
CA LYS A 214 10.77 -32.63 -1.59
C LYS A 214 10.28 -33.33 -2.87
N ALA A 215 9.11 -33.95 -2.82
CA ALA A 215 8.53 -34.66 -3.97
C ALA A 215 8.05 -33.71 -5.07
N ILE A 216 7.38 -32.60 -4.71
CA ILE A 216 6.76 -31.70 -5.70
C ILE A 216 7.58 -30.45 -6.02
N TYR A 217 8.71 -30.22 -5.35
CA TYR A 217 9.60 -29.07 -5.59
C TYR A 217 10.00 -28.90 -7.07
N PRO A 218 10.30 -29.97 -7.84
CA PRO A 218 10.66 -29.82 -9.26
C PRO A 218 9.59 -29.10 -10.12
N TYR A 219 8.33 -29.15 -9.70
CA TYR A 219 7.19 -28.54 -10.40
C TYR A 219 6.88 -27.11 -9.95
N VAL A 220 7.21 -26.76 -8.69
CA VAL A 220 6.97 -25.42 -8.12
C VAL A 220 8.17 -24.49 -8.32
N LYS A 221 9.39 -24.99 -8.09
CA LYS A 221 10.66 -24.26 -8.18
C LYS A 221 10.74 -22.97 -7.33
N SER A 222 9.95 -22.88 -6.26
CA SER A 222 9.96 -21.75 -5.32
C SER A 222 9.60 -22.20 -3.91
N ASP A 223 10.49 -21.93 -2.95
CA ASP A 223 10.29 -22.24 -1.53
C ASP A 223 9.15 -21.42 -0.90
N ALA A 224 8.91 -20.20 -1.39
CA ALA A 224 7.91 -19.29 -0.85
C ALA A 224 6.47 -19.83 -1.00
N VAL A 225 6.22 -20.68 -2.00
CA VAL A 225 4.90 -21.26 -2.28
C VAL A 225 4.47 -22.27 -1.21
N PHE A 226 5.42 -22.87 -0.48
CA PHE A 226 5.12 -23.86 0.56
C PHE A 226 4.74 -23.22 1.90
N ILE A 227 4.90 -21.91 2.04
CA ILE A 227 4.69 -21.17 3.29
C ILE A 227 3.46 -20.26 3.16
N ASN A 228 2.61 -20.28 4.19
CA ASN A 228 1.53 -19.32 4.31
C ASN A 228 2.12 -17.92 4.57
N PRO A 229 1.86 -16.93 3.69
CA PRO A 229 2.39 -15.58 3.85
C PRO A 229 1.82 -14.84 5.08
N LEU A 230 0.66 -15.23 5.60
CA LEU A 230 0.07 -14.68 6.83
C LEU A 230 0.74 -15.25 8.08
N SER A 231 0.57 -16.55 8.34
CA SER A 231 1.03 -17.17 9.58
C SER A 231 2.52 -17.51 9.59
N LYS A 232 3.19 -17.42 8.44
CA LYS A 232 4.57 -17.88 8.20
C LYS A 232 4.79 -19.37 8.50
N GLN A 233 3.71 -20.14 8.60
CA GLN A 233 3.76 -21.59 8.79
C GLN A 233 3.59 -22.32 7.44
N PRO A 234 4.12 -23.54 7.31
CA PRO A 234 3.87 -24.36 6.13
C PRO A 234 2.38 -24.66 5.94
N TYR A 235 1.94 -24.81 4.70
CA TYR A 235 0.64 -25.45 4.43
C TYR A 235 0.69 -26.91 4.86
N VAL A 236 -0.43 -27.40 5.38
CA VAL A 236 -0.53 -28.76 5.90
C VAL A 236 -1.17 -29.65 4.83
N PRO A 237 -0.52 -30.74 4.39
CA PRO A 237 -1.12 -31.70 3.48
C PRO A 237 -2.13 -32.60 4.23
N ASN A 238 -3.16 -33.07 3.52
CA ASN A 238 -4.01 -34.13 4.03
C ASN A 238 -3.29 -35.47 3.98
N THR A 239 -2.72 -35.88 5.11
CA THR A 239 -1.89 -37.09 5.19
C THR A 239 -2.64 -38.38 4.88
N SER A 240 -3.98 -38.38 5.01
CA SER A 240 -4.80 -39.54 4.63
C SER A 240 -4.72 -39.86 3.14
N LEU A 241 -4.28 -38.92 2.29
CA LEU A 241 -4.20 -39.05 0.84
C LEU A 241 -2.83 -39.53 0.34
N SER A 242 -1.86 -39.69 1.24
CA SER A 242 -0.51 -40.11 0.88
C SER A 242 -0.51 -41.39 0.05
N HIS A 243 0.14 -41.33 -1.12
CA HIS A 243 0.24 -42.46 -2.08
C HIS A 243 -1.08 -43.05 -2.59
N ARG A 244 -2.23 -42.39 -2.41
CA ARG A 244 -3.48 -42.90 -3.01
C ARG A 244 -3.47 -42.70 -4.51
N LYS A 245 -4.07 -43.65 -5.23
CA LYS A 245 -4.35 -43.51 -6.66
C LYS A 245 -5.52 -42.57 -6.89
N LEU A 246 -5.44 -41.71 -7.90
CA LEU A 246 -6.49 -40.77 -8.25
C LEU A 246 -7.83 -41.48 -8.54
N ALA A 247 -7.77 -42.64 -9.21
CA ALA A 247 -8.95 -43.48 -9.48
C ALA A 247 -9.69 -43.97 -8.21
N SER A 248 -9.04 -43.97 -7.04
CA SER A 248 -9.67 -44.36 -5.77
C SER A 248 -10.44 -43.20 -5.08
N VAL A 249 -10.38 -41.99 -5.64
CA VAL A 249 -11.01 -40.80 -5.08
C VAL A 249 -12.39 -40.62 -5.70
N SER A 250 -13.45 -40.89 -4.92
CA SER A 250 -14.84 -40.85 -5.40
C SER A 250 -15.49 -39.46 -5.46
N ALA A 251 -14.84 -38.41 -4.92
CA ALA A 251 -15.37 -37.04 -4.94
C ALA A 251 -14.25 -35.97 -4.79
N PRO A 252 -13.45 -35.72 -5.83
CA PRO A 252 -12.27 -34.84 -5.73
C PRO A 252 -12.63 -33.39 -5.37
N ALA A 253 -13.76 -32.87 -5.83
CA ALA A 253 -14.20 -31.51 -5.50
C ALA A 253 -14.57 -31.29 -4.02
N SER A 254 -14.81 -32.36 -3.24
CA SER A 254 -15.12 -32.23 -1.81
C SER A 254 -13.96 -32.63 -0.89
N LEU A 255 -12.86 -33.10 -1.47
CA LEU A 255 -11.77 -33.71 -0.73
C LEU A 255 -10.64 -32.70 -0.53
N VAL A 256 -10.34 -32.36 0.73
CA VAL A 256 -9.26 -31.44 1.07
C VAL A 256 -7.90 -32.07 0.78
N LEU A 257 -7.06 -31.35 0.03
CA LEU A 257 -5.69 -31.73 -0.33
C LEU A 257 -4.65 -30.99 0.53
N TYR A 258 -4.80 -29.67 0.68
CA TYR A 258 -3.98 -28.83 1.57
C TYR A 258 -4.84 -27.82 2.31
N TYR A 259 -4.36 -27.35 3.46
CA TYR A 259 -5.01 -26.31 4.25
C TYR A 259 -3.99 -25.47 5.02
N GLU A 260 -4.36 -24.24 5.39
CA GLU A 260 -3.58 -23.42 6.32
C GLU A 260 -3.59 -24.07 7.72
N ALA A 261 -2.47 -24.03 8.46
CA ALA A 261 -2.38 -24.64 9.79
C ALA A 261 -3.22 -23.92 10.86
N THR A 262 -3.36 -22.60 10.76
CA THR A 262 -4.16 -21.75 11.65
C THR A 262 -5.17 -20.94 10.84
N PRO A 263 -6.35 -20.58 11.41
CA PRO A 263 -7.26 -19.68 10.73
C PRO A 263 -6.62 -18.29 10.59
N ALA A 264 -6.99 -17.56 9.55
CA ALA A 264 -6.64 -16.16 9.33
C ALA A 264 -7.38 -15.25 10.34
N PRO A 265 -6.98 -13.97 10.48
CA PRO A 265 -7.60 -13.03 11.43
C PRO A 265 -9.11 -12.83 11.25
N ASP A 266 -9.64 -13.09 10.05
CA ASP A 266 -11.08 -13.05 9.73
C ASP A 266 -11.84 -14.33 10.13
N ASN A 267 -11.19 -15.23 10.88
CA ASN A 267 -11.72 -16.52 11.32
C ASN A 267 -12.12 -17.46 10.17
N THR A 268 -11.42 -17.34 9.04
CA THR A 268 -11.54 -18.24 7.90
C THR A 268 -10.22 -18.97 7.64
N ARG A 269 -10.27 -20.04 6.87
CA ARG A 269 -9.10 -20.85 6.49
C ARG A 269 -9.09 -21.07 4.98
N ALA A 270 -7.96 -20.82 4.34
CA ALA A 270 -7.78 -21.20 2.95
C ALA A 270 -7.55 -22.71 2.84
N VAL A 271 -8.32 -23.34 1.95
CA VAL A 271 -8.35 -24.79 1.74
C VAL A 271 -8.27 -25.07 0.25
N LEU A 272 -7.36 -25.96 -0.13
CA LEU A 272 -7.21 -26.50 -1.48
C LEU A 272 -7.88 -27.87 -1.54
N PHE A 273 -8.67 -28.09 -2.58
CA PHE A 273 -9.37 -29.33 -2.86
C PHE A 273 -8.64 -30.15 -3.93
N MET A 274 -8.93 -31.45 -3.99
CA MET A 274 -8.23 -32.40 -4.87
C MET A 274 -8.39 -32.08 -6.36
N ASP A 275 -9.50 -31.48 -6.77
CA ASP A 275 -9.72 -31.01 -8.14
C ASP A 275 -8.97 -29.69 -8.47
N GLY A 276 -8.19 -29.15 -7.52
CA GLY A 276 -7.34 -28.00 -7.70
C GLY A 276 -7.99 -26.65 -7.38
N HIS A 277 -9.28 -26.60 -7.04
CA HIS A 277 -9.88 -25.34 -6.62
C HIS A 277 -9.51 -25.00 -5.17
N VAL A 278 -9.51 -23.70 -4.87
CA VAL A 278 -9.16 -23.18 -3.54
C VAL A 278 -10.28 -22.29 -3.05
N LYS A 279 -10.66 -22.44 -1.79
CA LYS A 279 -11.72 -21.65 -1.16
C LYS A 279 -11.33 -21.23 0.25
N ARG A 280 -11.80 -20.05 0.67
CA ARG A 280 -11.81 -19.65 2.08
C ARG A 280 -13.05 -20.23 2.77
N ILE A 281 -12.82 -20.97 3.83
CA ILE A 281 -13.85 -21.68 4.59
C ILE A 281 -13.92 -21.06 5.99
N PRO A 282 -15.09 -20.61 6.48
CA PRO A 282 -15.26 -20.20 7.86
C PRO A 282 -14.84 -21.32 8.82
N GLU A 283 -14.19 -20.99 9.94
CA GLU A 283 -13.68 -22.02 10.87
C GLU A 283 -14.79 -22.94 11.40
N SER A 284 -16.03 -22.45 11.51
CA SER A 284 -17.20 -23.29 11.86
C SER A 284 -17.50 -24.38 10.82
N GLN A 285 -17.33 -24.08 9.53
CA GLN A 285 -17.50 -25.04 8.43
C GLN A 285 -16.28 -25.95 8.28
N TRP A 286 -15.09 -25.47 8.65
CA TRP A 286 -13.86 -26.24 8.58
C TRP A 286 -13.95 -27.54 9.37
N LEU A 287 -14.53 -27.53 10.57
CA LEU A 287 -14.68 -28.74 11.40
C LEU A 287 -15.47 -29.85 10.68
N HIS A 288 -16.56 -29.49 10.01
CA HIS A 288 -17.36 -30.44 9.22
C HIS A 288 -16.59 -30.93 7.99
N LEU A 289 -15.93 -30.02 7.27
CA LEU A 289 -15.16 -30.34 6.08
C LEU A 289 -13.96 -31.25 6.39
N LYS A 290 -13.27 -30.98 7.51
CA LYS A 290 -12.14 -31.77 8.01
C LYS A 290 -12.54 -33.23 8.23
N ALA A 291 -13.69 -33.45 8.89
CA ALA A 291 -14.24 -34.78 9.10
C ALA A 291 -14.63 -35.46 7.79
N ALA A 292 -15.34 -34.76 6.89
CA ALA A 292 -15.76 -35.29 5.60
C ALA A 292 -14.59 -35.66 4.67
N SER A 293 -13.47 -34.94 4.77
CA SER A 293 -12.24 -35.18 4.00
C SER A 293 -11.25 -36.13 4.67
N HIS A 294 -11.62 -36.76 5.79
CA HIS A 294 -10.77 -37.68 6.55
C HIS A 294 -9.41 -37.06 6.96
N VAL A 295 -9.37 -35.74 7.16
CA VAL A 295 -8.15 -35.05 7.61
C VAL A 295 -7.89 -35.41 9.08
N PRO A 296 -6.73 -35.98 9.44
CA PRO A 296 -6.48 -36.45 10.80
C PRO A 296 -6.57 -35.35 11.88
N ASN A 297 -6.97 -35.76 13.07
CA ASN A 297 -6.92 -34.93 14.27
C ASN A 297 -5.54 -35.01 14.94
N THR A 298 -4.48 -34.67 14.22
CA THR A 298 -3.17 -34.48 14.85
C THR A 298 -3.02 -33.03 15.32
N PRO A 299 -2.52 -32.81 16.55
CA PRO A 299 -2.18 -31.47 17.01
C PRO A 299 -1.00 -30.94 16.19
N THR A 300 -1.06 -29.67 15.82
CA THR A 300 0.04 -28.92 15.19
C THR A 300 1.36 -29.20 15.92
N PRO A 301 2.48 -29.51 15.24
CA PRO A 301 3.76 -29.66 15.93
C PRO A 301 4.14 -28.33 16.58
N SER A 302 4.11 -28.31 17.91
CA SER A 302 4.61 -27.21 18.71
C SER A 302 6.11 -27.06 18.46
N SER A 303 6.54 -25.82 18.22
CA SER A 303 7.85 -25.25 18.57
C SER A 303 9.11 -26.11 18.38
N LEU A 304 10.02 -25.61 17.54
CA LEU A 304 11.47 -25.89 17.58
C LEU A 304 11.94 -26.10 19.04
N PRO A 305 12.70 -27.17 19.34
CA PRO A 305 13.21 -27.37 20.69
C PRO A 305 14.16 -26.22 21.05
N SER A 306 13.85 -25.52 22.14
CA SER A 306 14.81 -24.63 22.80
C SER A 306 16.01 -25.48 23.22
N GLY A 307 17.15 -25.28 22.54
CA GLY A 307 18.42 -25.86 22.94
C GLY A 307 18.81 -25.32 24.32
N GLY A 308 18.57 -26.12 25.35
CA GLY A 308 19.28 -25.99 26.62
C GLY A 308 20.66 -26.58 26.42
N ASN A 309 21.69 -25.73 26.44
CA ASN A 309 23.06 -26.19 26.67
C ASN A 309 23.32 -26.10 28.17
N SER A 310 23.59 -27.28 28.73
CA SER A 310 24.38 -27.52 29.93
C SER A 310 25.79 -26.94 29.80
#